data_AF-A0A820K718-F1
#
_entry.id   AF-A0A820K718-F1
#
_cell.length_a   1.000
_cell.length_b   1.000
_cell.length_c   1.000
_cell.angle_alpha   90.00
_cell.angle_beta   90.00
_cell.angle_gamma   90.00
#
_symmetry.space_group_name_H-M   'P 1'
#
loop_
_entity.id
_entity.type
_entity.pdbx_description
1 polymer ?
#
loop_
_entity_poly.entity_id
_entity_poly.type
_entity_poly.pdbx_seq_one_letter_code
_entity_poly.pdbx_strand_id
1 'polypeptide(L)' 'VWDIRTGVRLCTLKNHTDGVTCLSFNDYLIVSGSFDGSVKLWNFRP' A
#
# COMPACT_ATOMS: atom_id res chain seq x y z
N VAL A 1 -1.59 4.89 -3.95
CA VAL A 1 -1.92 5.94 -2.97
C VAL A 1 -2.34 7.18 -3.73
N TRP A 2 -3.45 7.79 -3.31
CA TRP A 2 -4.08 8.93 -3.98
C TRP A 2 -4.32 10.03 -2.97
N ASP A 3 -4.15 11.28 -3.40
CA ASP A 3 -4.63 12.42 -2.64
C ASP A 3 -6.15 12.55 -2.84
N ILE A 4 -6.92 12.47 -1.76
CA ILE A 4 -8.38 12.44 -1.83
C ILE A 4 -8.99 13.82 -2.17
N ARG A 5 -8.26 14.92 -1.94
CA ARG A 5 -8.76 16.27 -2.17
C ARG A 5 -8.63 16.67 -3.64
N THR A 6 -7.54 16.26 -4.27
CA THR A 6 -7.18 16.61 -5.65
C THR A 6 -7.46 15.47 -6.64
N GLY A 7 -7.62 14.25 -6.15
CA GLY A 7 -7.73 13.05 -7.00
C GLY A 7 -6.41 12.64 -7.67
N VAL A 8 -5.29 13.27 -7.31
CA VAL A 8 -3.98 12.98 -7.93
C VAL A 8 -3.42 11.68 -7.37
N ARG A 9 -2.92 10.81 -8.26
CA ARG A 9 -2.18 9.62 -7.87
C ARG A 9 -0.78 10.01 -7.36
N LEU A 10 -0.53 9.83 -6.08
CA LEU A 10 0.78 10.07 -5.47
C LEU A 10 1.79 8.99 -5.89
N CYS A 11 1.42 7.72 -5.75
CA CYS A 11 2.28 6.60 -6.14
C CYS A 11 1.49 5.29 -6.34
N THR A 12 2.15 4.32 -6.96
CA THR A 12 1.70 2.92 -7.02
C THR A 12 2.68 2.07 -6.22
N LEU A 13 2.18 1.33 -5.23
CA LEU A 13 2.98 0.38 -4.45
C LEU A 13 3.12 -0.90 -5.28
N LYS A 14 4.31 -1.14 -5.83
CA LYS A 14 4.63 -2.30 -6.67
C LYS A 14 5.54 -3.23 -5.89
N ASN A 15 5.25 -4.52 -5.87
CA ASN A 15 6.18 -5.62 -5.51
C ASN A 15 5.43 -6.93 -5.25
N HIS A 16 4.12 -6.89 -4.99
CA HIS A 16 3.37 -8.13 -4.91
C HIS A 16 3.33 -8.79 -6.29
N THR A 17 3.60 -10.10 -6.31
CA THR A 17 3.63 -10.89 -7.56
C THR A 17 2.32 -11.64 -7.82
N ASP A 18 1.36 -11.52 -6.91
CA ASP A 18 0.01 -12.08 -7.00
C ASP A 18 -1.02 -11.11 -6.37
N GLY A 19 -2.30 -11.47 -6.40
CA GLY A 19 -3.41 -10.66 -5.90
C GLY A 19 -3.21 -10.20 -4.45
N VAL A 20 -3.35 -8.89 -4.23
CA VAL A 20 -3.40 -8.31 -2.88
C VAL A 20 -4.75 -8.65 -2.26
N THR A 21 -4.74 -9.30 -1.11
CA THR A 21 -5.96 -9.86 -0.48
C THR A 21 -6.45 -9.02 0.69
N CYS A 22 -5.57 -8.26 1.34
CA CYS A 22 -5.93 -7.41 2.47
C CYS A 22 -5.01 -6.19 2.58
N LEU A 23 -5.55 -5.14 3.23
CA LEU A 23 -4.85 -3.90 3.53
C LEU A 23 -5.23 -3.43 4.95
N SER A 24 -4.26 -2.89 5.66
CA SER A 24 -4.44 -2.15 6.92
C SER A 24 -3.49 -0.95 6.92
N PHE A 25 -3.89 0.17 7.50
CA PHE A 25 -3.06 1.38 7.50
C PHE A 25 -3.30 2.27 8.71
N ASN A 26 -2.32 3.13 8.99
CA ASN A 26 -2.42 4.29 9.88
C ASN A 26 -1.83 5.52 9.17
N ASP A 27 -1.56 6.60 9.91
CA ASP A 27 -1.08 7.87 9.38
C ASP A 27 0.19 7.77 8.51
N TYR A 28 1.05 6.78 8.77
CA TYR A 28 2.37 6.69 8.12
C TYR A 28 2.77 5.29 7.67
N LEU A 29 1.98 4.25 7.94
CA LEU A 29 2.29 2.88 7.57
C LEU A 29 1.09 2.25 6.87
N ILE A 30 1.36 1.65 5.70
CA ILE A 30 0.43 0.73 5.05
C ILE A 30 1.02 -0.68 5.15
N VAL A 31 0.16 -1.64 5.48
CA VAL A 31 0.46 -3.08 5.48
C VAL A 31 -0.42 -3.74 4.44
N SER A 32 0.18 -4.50 3.53
CA SER A 32 -0.53 -5.26 2.49
C SER A 32 -0.19 -6.74 2.57
N GLY A 33 -1.22 -7.60 2.52
CA GLY A 33 -1.07 -9.05 2.36
C GLY A 33 -1.48 -9.50 0.96
N SER A 34 -0.86 -10.56 0.46
CA SER A 34 -1.10 -11.07 -0.90
C SER A 34 -1.09 -12.59 -0.96
N PHE A 35 -1.68 -13.15 -2.02
CA PHE A 35 -1.55 -14.56 -2.38
C PHE A 35 -0.11 -14.98 -2.71
N ASP A 36 0.82 -14.04 -2.91
CA ASP A 36 2.25 -14.33 -3.09
C ASP A 36 2.95 -14.83 -1.80
N GLY A 37 2.19 -14.98 -0.71
CA GLY A 37 2.68 -15.48 0.58
C GLY A 37 3.43 -14.43 1.41
N SER A 38 3.49 -13.18 0.94
CA SER A 38 4.19 -12.10 1.63
C SER A 38 3.24 -11.06 2.24
N VAL A 39 3.74 -10.44 3.32
CA VAL A 39 3.21 -9.19 3.85
C VAL A 39 4.24 -8.10 3.57
N LYS A 40 3.81 -6.96 3.03
CA LYS A 40 4.67 -5.81 2.74
C LYS A 40 4.28 -4.61 3.59
N LEU A 41 5.29 -3.90 4.05
CA LEU A 41 5.17 -2.68 4.84
C LEU A 41 5.63 -1.49 3.99
N TRP A 42 4.81 -0.44 3.95
CA TRP A 42 5.08 0.78 3.19
C TRP A 42 5.08 1.96 4.14
N ASN A 43 6.27 2.46 4.49
CA ASN A 43 6.46 3.53 5.45
C ASN A 43 6.54 4.90 4.76
N PHE A 44 5.74 5.85 5.23
CA PHE A 44 5.62 7.24 4.77
C PHE A 44 6.05 8.25 5.83
N ARG A 45 6.72 7.79 6.91
CA ARG A 45 7.42 8.71 7.80
C ARG A 45 8.49 9.49 7.03
N PRO A 46 8.67 10.79 7.32
CA PRO A 46 9.79 11.57 6.79
C PRO A 46 11.15 10.94 7.08
#